data_AF-A0A839W7P1-F1
#
_entry.id   AF-A0A839W7P1-F1
#
_cell.length_a   1.000
_cell.length_b   1.000
_cell.length_c   1.000
_cell.angle_alpha   90.00
_cell.angle_beta   90.00
_cell.angle_gamma   90.00
#
_symmetry.space_group_name_H-M   'P 1'
#
loop_
_entity.id
_entity.type
_entity.pdbx_description
1 polymer ?
#
loop_
_entity_poly.entity_id
_entity_poly.type
_entity_poly.pdbx_seq_one_letter_code
_entity_poly.pdbx_strand_id
1 'polypeptide(L)'
;MQGFRTYQDDMGLPTAILHPSSSRHVVALTAGVGQTVTVPNEAVSVLFNATGLFWVQYGGGAALPTGSDLSGGAPELAPQARRVEAGTVLGLVAPAACLVSLSFFGGRS
;
A
#
# COMPACT_ATOMS: atom_id res chain seq x y z
N MET A 1 4.59 22.84 1.10
CA MET A 1 4.70 21.45 1.62
C MET A 1 3.55 21.23 2.58
N GLN A 2 2.55 20.41 2.26
CA GLN A 2 1.60 19.97 3.28
C GLN A 2 2.33 18.96 4.17
N GLY A 3 2.56 19.34 5.43
CA GLY A 3 3.21 18.48 6.42
C GLY A 3 2.34 17.30 6.79
N PHE A 4 2.97 16.17 7.12
CA PHE A 4 2.29 15.06 7.77
C PHE A 4 1.57 15.57 9.03
N ARG A 5 0.28 15.23 9.18
CA ARG A 5 -0.46 15.53 10.41
C ARG A 5 0.10 14.66 11.52
N THR A 6 0.81 15.33 12.41
CA THR A 6 1.60 14.80 13.51
C THR A 6 0.78 14.94 14.79
N TYR A 7 0.81 13.94 15.67
CA TYR A 7 0.11 14.00 16.96
C TYR A 7 0.65 15.17 17.78
N GLN A 8 -0.17 15.93 18.49
CA GLN A 8 0.31 16.99 19.38
C GLN A 8 0.63 16.40 20.76
N ASP A 9 1.78 16.75 21.35
CA ASP A 9 2.08 16.40 22.73
C ASP A 9 1.21 17.21 23.72
N ASP A 10 1.36 16.93 25.01
CA ASP A 10 0.64 17.61 26.09
C ASP A 10 0.93 19.14 26.14
N MET A 11 1.95 19.61 25.42
CA MET A 11 2.32 21.02 25.27
C MET A 11 1.79 21.65 23.98
N GLY A 12 1.01 20.89 23.18
CA GLY A 12 0.46 21.34 21.90
C GLY A 12 1.47 21.35 20.75
N LEU A 13 2.66 20.78 20.93
CA LEU A 13 3.69 20.72 19.90
C LEU A 13 3.50 19.50 18.99
N PRO A 14 3.66 19.65 17.67
CA PRO A 14 3.57 18.52 16.75
C PRO A 14 4.71 17.51 17.00
N THR A 15 4.35 16.24 17.09
CA THR A 15 5.25 15.10 17.30
C THR A 15 5.30 14.21 16.07
N ALA A 16 6.42 13.54 15.79
CA ALA A 16 6.52 12.61 14.65
C ALA A 16 5.65 11.34 14.74
N ILE A 17 4.71 11.28 15.70
CA ILE A 17 3.83 10.15 15.94
C ILE A 17 2.59 10.28 15.05
N LEU A 18 2.26 9.22 14.33
CA LEU A 18 1.06 9.13 13.49
C LEU A 18 -0.08 8.46 14.26
N HIS A 19 -1.32 8.90 14.01
CA HIS A 19 -2.49 8.14 14.45
C HIS A 19 -2.48 6.73 13.84
N PRO A 20 -3.06 5.73 14.52
CA PRO A 20 -3.26 4.43 13.91
C PRO A 20 -4.02 4.53 12.58
N SER A 21 -3.66 3.63 11.66
CA SER A 21 -4.35 3.47 10.37
C SER A 21 -5.86 3.35 10.55
N SER A 22 -6.64 4.08 9.74
CA SER A 22 -8.10 4.03 9.77
C SER A 22 -8.66 2.77 9.09
N SER A 23 -7.94 2.24 8.09
CA SER A 23 -8.25 0.95 7.46
C SER A 23 -7.01 0.06 7.38
N ARG A 24 -7.18 -1.24 7.61
CA ARG A 24 -6.11 -2.25 7.57
C ARG A 24 -6.63 -3.49 6.88
N HIS A 25 -5.88 -4.01 5.93
CA HIS A 25 -6.22 -5.22 5.20
C HIS A 25 -5.07 -6.23 5.28
N VAL A 26 -5.42 -7.51 5.20
CA VAL A 26 -4.48 -8.60 4.99
C VAL A 26 -4.94 -9.36 3.75
N VAL A 27 -4.02 -9.56 2.82
CA VAL A 27 -4.24 -10.25 1.55
C VAL A 27 -3.41 -11.52 1.55
N ALA A 28 -4.07 -12.67 1.48
CA ALA A 28 -3.42 -13.97 1.40
C ALA A 28 -3.17 -14.32 -0.06
N LEU A 29 -1.93 -14.15 -0.52
CA LEU A 29 -1.54 -14.44 -1.88
C LEU A 29 -1.13 -15.90 -2.02
N THR A 30 -1.69 -16.55 -3.04
CA THR A 30 -1.20 -17.84 -3.56
C THR A 30 -0.17 -17.56 -4.65
N ALA A 31 0.84 -18.42 -4.77
CA ALA A 31 1.89 -18.30 -5.79
C ALA A 31 1.30 -18.12 -7.20
N GLY A 32 1.70 -17.06 -7.90
CA GLY A 32 1.31 -16.74 -9.26
C GLY A 32 -0.14 -16.27 -9.46
N VAL A 33 -0.96 -16.22 -8.41
CA VAL A 33 -2.37 -15.82 -8.50
C VAL A 33 -2.53 -14.37 -8.06
N GLY A 34 -2.87 -13.51 -9.01
CA GLY A 34 -3.12 -12.09 -8.75
C GLY A 34 -4.42 -11.86 -7.95
N GLN A 35 -4.39 -10.90 -7.02
CA GLN A 35 -5.55 -10.38 -6.31
C GLN A 35 -5.61 -8.86 -6.44
N THR A 36 -6.79 -8.28 -6.19
CA THR A 36 -6.97 -6.82 -6.21
C THR A 36 -7.53 -6.33 -4.88
N VAL A 37 -7.13 -5.11 -4.52
CA VAL A 37 -7.67 -4.37 -3.38
C VAL A 37 -8.01 -2.96 -3.85
N THR A 38 -9.23 -2.52 -3.59
CA THR A 38 -9.62 -1.13 -3.83
C THR A 38 -9.14 -0.26 -2.66
N VAL A 39 -8.47 0.85 -2.96
CA VAL A 39 -8.06 1.84 -1.97
C VAL A 39 -9.30 2.41 -1.28
N PRO A 40 -9.40 2.30 0.06
CA PRO A 40 -10.55 2.80 0.81
C PRO A 40 -10.79 4.30 0.60
N ASN A 41 -12.04 4.74 0.79
CA ASN A 41 -12.37 6.17 0.75
C ASN A 41 -11.52 6.97 1.74
N GLU A 42 -11.24 8.22 1.40
CA GLU A 42 -10.40 9.18 2.16
C GLU A 42 -8.94 8.77 2.35
N ALA A 43 -8.51 7.58 1.90
CA ALA A 43 -7.11 7.18 1.99
C ALA A 43 -6.25 7.96 0.97
N VAL A 44 -5.18 8.56 1.48
CA VAL A 44 -4.20 9.31 0.70
C VAL A 44 -2.84 8.62 0.69
N SER A 45 -2.64 7.63 1.55
CA SER A 45 -1.39 6.91 1.68
C SER A 45 -1.63 5.47 2.11
N VAL A 46 -0.74 4.58 1.68
CA VAL A 46 -0.73 3.17 2.06
C VAL A 46 0.68 2.77 2.49
N LEU A 47 0.77 1.99 3.55
CA LEU A 47 1.98 1.29 3.97
C LEU A 47 1.79 -0.19 3.70
N PHE A 48 2.80 -0.81 3.10
CA PHE A 48 2.83 -2.23 2.86
C PHE A 48 3.81 -2.92 3.81
N ASN A 49 3.48 -4.14 4.20
CA ASN A 49 4.41 -5.08 4.80
C ASN A 49 3.97 -6.50 4.40
N ALA A 50 4.87 -7.48 4.44
CA ALA A 50 4.52 -8.83 4.03
C ALA A 50 5.39 -9.89 4.72
N THR A 51 4.89 -11.12 4.75
CA THR A 51 5.66 -12.30 5.20
C THR A 51 6.57 -12.88 4.11
N GLY A 52 6.56 -12.30 2.91
CA GLY A 52 7.33 -12.74 1.74
C GLY A 52 7.36 -11.68 0.63
N LEU A 53 8.06 -11.98 -0.46
CA LEU A 53 8.14 -11.08 -1.61
C LEU A 53 6.78 -11.02 -2.33
N PHE A 54 6.38 -9.81 -2.72
CA PHE A 54 5.19 -9.56 -3.52
C PHE A 54 5.44 -8.39 -4.46
N TRP A 55 4.64 -8.30 -5.51
CA TRP A 55 4.61 -7.22 -6.48
C TRP A 55 3.27 -6.48 -6.39
N VAL A 56 3.29 -5.16 -6.58
CA VAL A 56 2.07 -4.34 -6.66
C VAL A 56 1.97 -3.61 -7.99
N GLN A 57 0.79 -3.67 -8.60
CA GLN A 57 0.42 -2.86 -9.77
C GLN A 57 -0.55 -1.77 -9.32
N TYR A 58 -0.32 -0.53 -9.76
CA TYR A 58 -1.22 0.58 -9.50
C TYR A 58 -2.22 0.75 -10.66
N GLY A 59 -3.50 0.95 -10.33
CA GLY A 59 -4.56 1.18 -11.31
C GLY A 59 -5.12 -0.07 -11.99
N GLY A 60 -4.68 -1.27 -11.62
CA GLY A 60 -5.12 -2.51 -12.26
C GLY A 60 -4.62 -3.77 -11.56
N GLY A 61 -4.95 -4.93 -12.12
CA GLY A 61 -4.45 -6.22 -11.64
C GLY A 61 -2.94 -6.38 -11.90
N ALA A 62 -2.26 -7.12 -11.03
CA ALA A 62 -0.85 -7.41 -11.19
C ALA A 62 -0.65 -8.77 -11.87
N ALA A 63 0.32 -8.83 -12.79
CA ALA A 63 0.87 -10.06 -13.34
C ALA A 63 2.27 -10.31 -12.76
N LEU A 64 2.60 -11.57 -12.48
CA LEU A 64 3.93 -11.90 -11.97
C LEU A 64 4.98 -11.66 -13.06
N PRO A 65 6.01 -10.83 -12.83
CA PRO A 65 7.08 -10.66 -13.80
C PRO A 65 7.83 -11.97 -14.05
N THR A 66 7.92 -12.39 -15.31
CA THR A 66 8.67 -13.59 -15.75
C THR A 66 9.93 -13.25 -16.56
N GLY A 67 10.16 -11.97 -16.83
CA GLY A 67 11.30 -11.46 -17.57
C GLY A 67 11.47 -9.96 -17.39
N SER A 68 12.44 -9.38 -18.10
CA SER A 68 12.73 -7.95 -18.03
C SER A 68 11.62 -7.12 -18.68
N ASP A 69 11.08 -6.16 -17.93
CA ASP A 69 10.23 -5.10 -18.45
C ASP A 69 10.93 -3.75 -18.28
N LEU A 70 11.25 -3.13 -19.42
CA LEU A 70 11.94 -1.83 -19.51
C LEU A 70 11.02 -0.71 -20.03
N SER A 71 9.70 -0.95 -20.06
CA SER A 71 8.70 0.02 -20.53
C SER A 71 8.42 1.14 -19.53
N GLY A 72 8.78 0.94 -18.26
CA GLY A 72 8.42 1.81 -17.13
C GLY A 72 7.06 1.50 -16.51
N GLY A 73 6.35 0.48 -17.00
CA GLY A 73 5.04 0.04 -16.48
C GLY A 73 5.06 -1.18 -15.56
N ALA A 74 6.24 -1.75 -15.30
CA ALA A 74 6.40 -2.95 -14.48
C ALA A 74 5.78 -2.77 -13.08
N PRO A 75 5.21 -3.84 -12.47
CA PRO A 75 4.75 -3.76 -11.10
C PRO A 75 5.94 -3.53 -10.16
N GLU A 76 5.68 -2.92 -9.01
CA GLU A 76 6.70 -2.54 -8.06
C GLU A 76 6.95 -3.66 -7.03
N LEU A 77 8.22 -4.00 -6.79
CA LEU A 77 8.61 -5.05 -5.83
C LEU A 77 8.53 -4.52 -4.40
N ALA A 78 7.65 -5.11 -3.59
CA ALA A 78 7.52 -4.91 -2.15
C ALA A 78 7.77 -3.46 -1.67
N PRO A 79 7.02 -2.46 -2.18
CA PRO A 79 7.28 -1.07 -1.82
C PRO A 79 7.01 -0.80 -0.35
N GLN A 80 7.61 0.28 0.16
CA GLN A 80 7.25 0.87 1.44
C GLN A 80 6.03 1.80 1.27
N ALA A 81 5.96 2.90 2.02
CA ALA A 81 4.85 3.85 1.94
C ALA A 81 4.70 4.47 0.55
N ARG A 82 3.46 4.56 0.05
CA ARG A 82 3.12 5.19 -1.23
C ARG A 82 1.93 6.11 -1.07
N ARG A 83 1.93 7.22 -1.82
CA ARG A 83 0.74 8.05 -1.99
C ARG A 83 -0.22 7.33 -2.92
N VAL A 84 -1.48 7.29 -2.56
CA VAL A 84 -2.55 6.66 -3.35
C VAL A 84 -3.74 7.58 -3.43
N GLU A 85 -4.62 7.31 -4.39
CA GLU A 85 -5.90 7.99 -4.54
C GLU A 85 -7.03 7.03 -4.16
N ALA A 86 -7.99 7.53 -3.39
CA ALA A 86 -9.17 6.77 -2.99
C ALA A 86 -9.90 6.19 -4.21
N GLY A 87 -10.39 4.96 -4.10
CA GLY A 87 -11.12 4.27 -5.19
C GLY A 87 -10.23 3.66 -6.28
N THR A 88 -8.92 3.96 -6.31
CA THR A 88 -8.00 3.28 -7.23
C THR A 88 -7.80 1.82 -6.83
N VAL A 89 -7.41 0.97 -7.79
CA VAL A 89 -7.16 -0.46 -7.57
C VAL A 89 -5.67 -0.71 -7.39
N LEU A 90 -5.33 -1.51 -6.39
CA LEU A 90 -4.01 -2.10 -6.19
C LEU A 90 -4.08 -3.58 -6.57
N GLY A 91 -3.38 -3.98 -7.62
CA GLY A 91 -3.16 -5.37 -7.97
C GLY A 91 -1.98 -5.93 -7.20
N LEU A 92 -2.08 -7.14 -6.68
CA LEU A 92 -1.05 -7.79 -5.88
C LEU A 92 -0.81 -9.20 -6.40
N VAL A 93 0.46 -9.62 -6.50
CA VAL A 93 0.84 -10.98 -6.89
C VAL A 93 2.17 -11.35 -6.24
N ALA A 94 2.37 -12.64 -5.95
CA ALA A 94 3.60 -13.12 -5.34
C ALA A 94 4.11 -14.39 -6.04
N PRO A 95 5.44 -14.64 -6.08
CA PRO A 95 6.02 -15.87 -6.61
C PRO A 95 5.82 -17.08 -5.67
N ALA A 96 5.51 -16.85 -4.40
CA ALA A 96 5.25 -17.87 -3.39
C ALA A 96 4.07 -17.46 -2.51
N ALA A 97 3.52 -18.39 -1.74
CA ALA A 97 2.43 -18.08 -0.82
C ALA A 97 2.91 -17.13 0.29
N CYS A 98 2.20 -16.02 0.51
CA CYS A 98 2.52 -15.05 1.57
C CYS A 98 1.30 -14.25 2.01
N LEU A 99 1.42 -13.56 3.14
CA LEU A 99 0.45 -12.57 3.59
C LEU A 99 1.01 -11.18 3.35
N VAL A 100 0.21 -10.30 2.74
CA VAL A 100 0.53 -8.88 2.55
C VAL A 100 -0.41 -8.06 3.44
N SER A 101 0.15 -7.27 4.33
CA SER A 101 -0.57 -6.31 5.15
C SER A 101 -0.54 -4.92 4.49
N LEU A 102 -1.72 -4.30 4.40
CA LEU A 102 -1.92 -2.95 3.88
C LEU A 102 -2.50 -2.09 5.00
N SER A 103 -1.86 -0.96 5.29
CA SER A 103 -2.35 0.04 6.25
C SER A 103 -2.60 1.36 5.52
N PHE A 104 -3.87 1.79 5.44
CA PHE A 104 -4.28 3.00 4.76
C PHE A 104 -4.51 4.17 5.73
N PHE A 105 -3.90 5.31 5.39
CA PHE A 105 -4.01 6.56 6.13
C PHE A 105 -4.71 7.61 5.28
N GLY A 106 -5.60 8.37 5.90
CA GLY A 106 -6.43 9.39 5.27
C GLY A 106 -6.51 10.66 6.10
N GLY A 107 -6.85 11.77 5.47
CA GLY A 107 -7.16 13.01 6.16
C GLY A 107 -8.66 13.09 6.42
N ARG A 108 -9.09 13.00 7.68
CA ARG A 108 -10.42 13.55 8.05
C ARG A 108 -10.37 15.06 7.81
N SER A 109 -11.36 15.58 7.07
CA SER A 109 -11.68 17.01 7.02
C SER A 109 -12.01 17.54 8.41
#